data_AF-A0A9D2D485-F1
#
_entry.id   AF-A0A9D2D485-F1
#
_cell.length_a   1.000
_cell.length_b   1.000
_cell.length_c   1.000
_cell.angle_alpha   90.00
_cell.angle_beta   90.00
_cell.angle_gamma   90.00
#
_symmetry.space_group_name_H-M   'P 1'
#
loop_
_entity.id
_entity.type
_entity.pdbx_description
1 polymer ?
#
loop_
_entity_poly.entity_id
_entity_poly.type
_entity_poly.pdbx_seq_one_letter_code
_entity_poly.pdbx_strand_id
1 'polypeptide(L)'
;DTNVYKAYRSAVEKMDIQEIHPRRGETYRLGGAAFTIVCPMHYDHELENDNSIGLRLVYKDTSFLICGDASRESEEEMLRSGETLKSDVYMASHHGSRSSNSWRFLKGVDPEAVVISAGYGNPYGHPVKTVMKRIQRLGADLYRTDLQGDLTAVSDGEKITWNVNPCMNYRNGGQALAA
;
A
#
# COMPACT_ATOMS: atom_id res chain seq x y z
N ASP A 1 -16.45 3.70 10.58
CA ASP A 1 -15.62 4.50 11.51
C ASP A 1 -15.98 5.99 11.42
N THR A 2 -16.91 6.49 12.24
CA THR A 2 -17.56 7.81 11.99
C THR A 2 -16.95 8.98 12.74
N ASN A 3 -16.26 8.77 13.86
CA ASN A 3 -15.73 9.87 14.68
C ASN A 3 -14.48 10.50 14.06
N VAL A 4 -13.57 9.68 13.51
CA VAL A 4 -12.38 10.16 12.79
C VAL A 4 -12.80 10.97 11.55
N TYR A 5 -13.76 10.44 10.77
CA TYR A 5 -14.29 11.14 9.60
C TYR A 5 -14.95 12.48 9.97
N LYS A 6 -15.76 12.53 11.04
CA LYS A 6 -16.36 13.78 11.54
C LYS A 6 -15.30 14.81 11.97
N ALA A 7 -14.24 14.35 12.64
CA ALA A 7 -13.13 15.22 13.02
C ALA A 7 -12.40 15.78 11.79
N TYR A 8 -12.15 14.95 10.78
CA TYR A 8 -11.61 15.37 9.49
C TYR A 8 -12.50 16.44 8.82
N ARG A 9 -13.81 16.19 8.69
CA ARG A 9 -14.77 17.15 8.11
C ARG A 9 -14.75 18.50 8.84
N SER A 10 -14.76 18.45 10.17
CA SER A 10 -14.71 19.66 11.00
C SER A 10 -13.42 20.46 10.78
N ALA A 11 -12.29 19.78 10.60
CA ALA A 11 -11.02 20.44 10.32
C ALA A 11 -11.00 21.08 8.92
N VAL A 12 -11.47 20.37 7.90
CA VAL A 12 -11.58 20.89 6.52
C VAL A 12 -12.43 22.16 6.47
N GLU A 13 -13.61 22.14 7.10
CA GLU A 13 -14.51 23.30 7.16
C GLU A 13 -13.90 24.47 7.93
N LYS A 14 -13.29 24.20 9.09
CA LYS A 14 -12.67 25.24 9.92
C LYS A 14 -11.48 25.91 9.24
N MET A 15 -10.73 25.16 8.43
CA MET A 15 -9.53 25.64 7.74
C MET A 15 -9.81 26.17 6.34
N ASP A 16 -11.06 26.15 5.88
CA ASP A 16 -11.47 26.55 4.52
C ASP A 16 -10.66 25.82 3.43
N ILE A 17 -10.46 24.51 3.61
CA ILE A 17 -9.69 23.69 2.69
C ILE A 17 -10.59 23.27 1.53
N GLN A 18 -10.18 23.59 0.30
CA GLN A 18 -10.82 23.07 -0.89
C GLN A 18 -10.63 21.55 -0.98
N GLU A 19 -11.74 20.81 -0.96
CA GLU A 19 -11.72 19.37 -1.15
C GLU A 19 -11.53 19.00 -2.62
N ILE A 20 -10.68 18.00 -2.85
CA ILE A 20 -10.44 17.43 -4.17
C ILE A 20 -10.77 15.94 -4.08
N HIS A 21 -11.61 15.46 -5.00
CA HIS A 21 -11.93 14.05 -5.16
C HIS A 21 -11.12 13.50 -6.33
N PRO A 22 -9.94 12.90 -6.07
CA PRO A 22 -9.06 12.44 -7.14
C PRO A 22 -9.71 11.33 -7.95
N ARG A 23 -9.48 11.35 -9.25
CA ARG A 23 -9.93 10.30 -10.19
C ARG A 23 -8.74 9.49 -10.64
N ARG A 24 -8.97 8.20 -10.92
CA ARG A 24 -7.97 7.35 -11.56
C ARG A 24 -7.40 8.01 -12.83
N GLY A 25 -6.08 7.94 -12.98
CA GLY A 25 -5.32 8.55 -14.07
C GLY A 25 -4.94 10.00 -13.82
N GLU A 26 -5.56 10.69 -12.86
CA GLU A 26 -5.13 12.03 -12.48
C GLU A 26 -3.75 11.99 -11.83
N THR A 27 -2.93 12.98 -12.21
CA THR A 27 -1.56 13.11 -11.73
C THR A 27 -1.36 14.44 -11.02
N TYR A 28 -0.74 14.38 -9.86
CA TYR A 28 -0.50 15.52 -8.97
C TYR A 28 1.00 15.66 -8.72
N ARG A 29 1.49 16.90 -8.62
CA ARG A 29 2.90 17.19 -8.32
C ARG A 29 3.12 17.34 -6.82
N LEU A 30 4.23 16.81 -6.33
CA LEU A 30 4.70 16.96 -4.96
C LEU A 30 6.19 17.29 -4.99
N GLY A 31 6.51 18.59 -5.03
CA GLY A 31 7.89 19.05 -5.24
C GLY A 31 8.47 18.51 -6.55
N GLY A 32 9.61 17.81 -6.47
CA GLY A 32 10.25 17.13 -7.60
C GLY A 32 9.62 15.79 -7.99
N ALA A 33 8.67 15.28 -7.21
CA ALA A 33 7.96 14.04 -7.46
C ALA A 33 6.57 14.29 -8.07
N ALA A 34 5.94 13.22 -8.57
CA ALA A 34 4.55 13.22 -8.98
C ALA A 34 3.89 11.91 -8.57
N PHE A 35 2.60 11.93 -8.26
CA PHE A 35 1.82 10.71 -8.04
C PHE A 35 0.60 10.65 -8.96
N THR A 36 0.33 9.46 -9.47
CA THR A 36 -0.83 9.14 -10.31
C THR A 36 -1.78 8.26 -9.53
N ILE A 37 -3.08 8.54 -9.61
CA ILE A 37 -4.12 7.78 -8.92
C ILE A 37 -4.41 6.51 -9.72
N VAL A 38 -4.35 5.34 -9.09
CA VAL A 38 -4.52 4.03 -9.76
C VAL A 38 -5.83 3.32 -9.42
N CYS A 39 -6.43 3.64 -8.27
CA CYS A 39 -7.75 3.19 -7.83
C CYS A 39 -8.37 4.25 -6.89
N PRO A 40 -9.70 4.25 -6.65
CA PRO A 40 -10.70 3.32 -7.16
C PRO A 40 -11.11 3.64 -8.61
N MET A 41 -11.75 2.67 -9.26
CA MET A 41 -12.33 2.88 -10.60
C MET A 41 -13.66 3.60 -10.56
N HIS A 42 -14.49 3.15 -9.63
CA HIS A 42 -15.80 3.70 -9.33
C HIS A 42 -15.91 3.81 -7.82
N TYR A 43 -16.63 4.83 -7.36
CA TYR A 43 -16.96 4.95 -5.95
C TYR A 43 -18.29 4.24 -5.69
N ASP A 44 -18.34 3.39 -4.67
CA ASP A 44 -19.54 2.68 -4.23
C ASP A 44 -19.67 2.79 -2.72
N HIS A 45 -20.76 3.41 -2.25
CA HIS A 45 -21.01 3.63 -0.82
C HIS A 45 -21.03 2.34 0.03
N GLU A 46 -21.27 1.18 -0.59
CA GLU A 46 -21.31 -0.11 0.09
C GLU A 46 -19.94 -0.79 0.20
N LEU A 47 -18.91 -0.29 -0.51
CA LEU A 47 -17.60 -0.92 -0.60
C LEU A 47 -16.50 -0.08 0.07
N GLU A 48 -16.46 -0.07 1.41
CA GLU A 48 -15.51 0.76 2.19
C GLU A 48 -14.05 0.57 1.76
N ASN A 49 -13.58 -0.67 1.61
CA ASN A 49 -12.19 -0.96 1.25
C ASN A 49 -11.87 -0.66 -0.23
N ASP A 50 -12.81 -0.93 -1.13
CA ASP A 50 -12.61 -0.70 -2.57
C ASP A 50 -12.78 0.76 -2.97
N ASN A 51 -13.21 1.62 -2.05
CA ASN A 51 -13.07 3.06 -2.18
C ASN A 51 -11.67 3.57 -1.79
N SER A 52 -10.71 2.68 -1.45
CA SER A 52 -9.33 3.08 -1.16
C SER A 52 -8.73 3.86 -2.32
N ILE A 53 -8.19 5.05 -2.02
CA ILE A 53 -7.43 5.84 -2.98
C ILE A 53 -6.03 5.25 -3.08
N GLY A 54 -5.75 4.58 -4.19
CA GLY A 54 -4.43 4.06 -4.52
C GLY A 54 -3.65 5.06 -5.35
N LEU A 55 -2.36 5.17 -5.08
CA LEU A 55 -1.45 6.03 -5.80
C LEU A 55 -0.15 5.33 -6.16
N ARG A 56 0.39 5.68 -7.33
CA ARG A 56 1.77 5.41 -7.72
C ARG A 56 2.55 6.70 -7.65
N LEU A 57 3.47 6.80 -6.70
CA LEU A 57 4.39 7.93 -6.55
C LEU A 57 5.67 7.65 -7.35
N VAL A 58 6.15 8.64 -8.08
CA VAL A 58 7.38 8.60 -8.85
C VAL A 58 8.26 9.79 -8.49
N TYR A 59 9.52 9.51 -8.20
CA TYR A 59 10.56 10.51 -8.06
C TYR A 59 11.77 10.07 -8.87
N LYS A 60 11.98 10.74 -10.02
CA LYS A 60 12.97 10.36 -11.04
C LYS A 60 12.87 8.86 -11.38
N ASP A 61 13.90 8.07 -11.07
CA ASP A 61 13.98 6.65 -11.44
C ASP A 61 13.41 5.72 -10.36
N THR A 62 12.89 6.27 -9.26
CA THR A 62 12.30 5.50 -8.16
C THR A 62 10.79 5.66 -8.06
N SER A 63 10.12 4.62 -7.56
CA SER A 63 8.68 4.54 -7.54
C SER A 63 8.11 3.72 -6.38
N PHE A 64 6.94 4.15 -5.91
CA PHE A 64 6.21 3.54 -4.79
C PHE A 64 4.75 3.34 -5.18
N LEU A 65 4.18 2.17 -4.85
CA LEU A 65 2.76 1.89 -4.99
C LEU A 65 2.13 1.69 -3.61
N ILE A 66 1.09 2.47 -3.33
CA ILE A 66 0.29 2.39 -2.10
C ILE A 66 -1.17 2.30 -2.51
N CYS A 67 -1.86 1.23 -2.12
CA CYS A 67 -3.24 0.96 -2.54
C CYS A 67 -4.24 0.92 -1.38
N GLY A 68 -3.84 1.35 -0.18
CA GLY A 68 -4.69 1.27 1.02
C GLY A 68 -5.16 -0.15 1.27
N ASP A 69 -6.47 -0.34 1.42
CA ASP A 69 -7.09 -1.63 1.72
C ASP A 69 -7.74 -2.29 0.50
N ALA A 70 -7.39 -1.84 -0.71
CA ALA A 70 -7.88 -2.33 -1.99
C ALA A 70 -7.95 -3.87 -2.02
N SER A 71 -9.13 -4.39 -2.37
CA SER A 71 -9.40 -5.83 -2.47
C SER A 71 -8.82 -6.42 -3.76
N ARG A 72 -8.98 -7.74 -3.92
CA ARG A 72 -8.67 -8.45 -5.16
C ARG A 72 -9.48 -7.93 -6.34
N GLU A 73 -10.71 -7.51 -6.12
CA GLU A 73 -11.57 -6.91 -7.14
C GLU A 73 -10.93 -5.61 -7.66
N SER A 74 -10.53 -4.71 -6.75
CA SER A 74 -9.76 -3.50 -7.08
C SER A 74 -8.43 -3.81 -7.78
N GLU A 75 -7.72 -4.87 -7.38
CA GLU A 75 -6.51 -5.32 -8.07
C GLU A 75 -6.76 -5.73 -9.52
N GLU A 76 -7.87 -6.41 -9.80
CA GLU A 76 -8.22 -6.77 -11.18
C GLU A 76 -8.53 -5.56 -12.03
N GLU A 77 -9.22 -4.57 -11.46
CA GLU A 77 -9.53 -3.31 -12.14
C GLU A 77 -8.27 -2.50 -12.43
N MET A 78 -7.36 -2.42 -11.46
CA MET A 78 -6.03 -1.81 -11.66
C MET A 78 -5.26 -2.50 -12.78
N LEU A 79 -5.23 -3.84 -12.81
CA LEU A 79 -4.54 -4.60 -13.86
C LEU A 79 -5.15 -4.41 -15.26
N ARG A 80 -6.47 -4.16 -15.35
CA ARG A 80 -7.18 -3.91 -16.62
C ARG A 80 -7.16 -2.44 -17.03
N SER A 81 -6.71 -1.54 -16.16
CA SER A 81 -6.81 -0.10 -16.36
C SER A 81 -5.93 0.46 -17.47
N GLY A 82 -4.81 -0.20 -17.76
CA GLY A 82 -3.75 0.35 -18.61
C GLY A 82 -2.79 1.30 -17.88
N GLU A 83 -3.08 1.64 -16.61
CA GLU A 83 -2.17 2.42 -15.77
C GLU A 83 -0.90 1.63 -15.46
N THR A 84 0.22 2.35 -15.31
CA THR A 84 1.47 1.72 -14.89
C THR A 84 1.39 1.38 -13.41
N LEU A 85 1.47 0.09 -13.07
CA LEU A 85 1.52 -0.39 -11.69
C LEU A 85 2.94 -0.74 -11.23
N LYS A 86 3.85 -1.00 -12.19
CA LYS A 86 5.22 -1.39 -11.89
C LYS A 86 5.90 -0.38 -10.98
N SER A 87 6.34 -0.81 -9.81
CA SER A 87 6.91 0.09 -8.80
C SER A 87 7.99 -0.60 -7.99
N ASP A 88 9.05 0.11 -7.62
CA ASP A 88 10.19 -0.46 -6.90
C ASP A 88 9.78 -0.92 -5.49
N VAL A 89 8.93 -0.12 -4.84
CA VAL A 89 8.37 -0.43 -3.52
C VAL A 89 6.87 -0.58 -3.61
N TYR A 90 6.35 -1.66 -3.04
CA TYR A 90 4.91 -1.87 -2.87
C TYR A 90 4.54 -1.96 -1.39
N MET A 91 3.61 -1.13 -0.94
CA MET A 91 3.00 -1.27 0.37
C MET A 91 1.82 -2.25 0.25
N ALA A 92 1.96 -3.44 0.83
CA ALA A 92 0.97 -4.50 0.71
C ALA A 92 -0.40 -4.04 1.22
N SER A 93 -1.39 -4.08 0.33
CA SER A 93 -2.74 -3.64 0.64
C SER A 93 -3.32 -4.41 1.82
N HIS A 94 -4.14 -3.71 2.61
CA HIS A 94 -4.91 -4.30 3.69
C HIS A 94 -4.05 -5.10 4.66
N HIS A 95 -2.90 -4.53 5.03
CA HIS A 95 -1.95 -5.12 5.99
C HIS A 95 -1.43 -6.52 5.60
N GLY A 96 -1.53 -6.91 4.33
CA GLY A 96 -1.24 -8.28 3.89
C GLY A 96 -2.40 -9.27 4.14
N SER A 97 -3.64 -8.82 4.04
CA SER A 97 -4.86 -9.63 4.14
C SER A 97 -5.01 -10.62 2.99
N ARG A 98 -5.79 -11.71 3.22
CA ARG A 98 -6.16 -12.70 2.19
C ARG A 98 -7.11 -12.12 1.14
N SER A 99 -7.86 -11.07 1.45
CA SER A 99 -8.75 -10.39 0.51
C SER A 99 -8.00 -9.59 -0.55
N SER A 100 -6.69 -9.40 -0.38
CA SER A 100 -5.81 -8.64 -1.28
C SER A 100 -4.53 -9.43 -1.58
N ASN A 101 -3.58 -8.77 -2.24
CA ASN A 101 -2.27 -9.26 -2.61
C ASN A 101 -2.32 -10.55 -3.44
N SER A 102 -3.14 -10.55 -4.51
CA SER A 102 -3.19 -11.69 -5.43
C SER A 102 -1.85 -11.91 -6.12
N TRP A 103 -1.56 -13.16 -6.50
CA TRP A 103 -0.31 -13.47 -7.22
C TRP A 103 -0.21 -12.70 -8.54
N ARG A 104 -1.34 -12.55 -9.26
CA ARG A 104 -1.39 -11.81 -10.52
C ARG A 104 -1.08 -10.33 -10.31
N PHE A 105 -1.62 -9.73 -9.25
CA PHE A 105 -1.34 -8.34 -8.91
C PHE A 105 0.12 -8.14 -8.51
N LEU A 106 0.65 -8.94 -7.58
CA LEU A 106 2.05 -8.87 -7.17
C LEU A 106 3.01 -9.01 -8.35
N LYS A 107 2.70 -9.87 -9.33
CA LYS A 107 3.47 -9.98 -10.58
C LYS A 107 3.31 -8.81 -11.54
N GLY A 108 2.18 -8.12 -11.53
CA GLY A 108 1.96 -6.90 -12.32
C GLY A 108 2.64 -5.67 -11.72
N VAL A 109 2.73 -5.59 -10.39
CA VAL A 109 3.49 -4.56 -9.68
C VAL A 109 4.99 -4.81 -9.77
N ASP A 110 5.42 -6.08 -9.81
CA ASP A 110 6.83 -6.49 -9.98
C ASP A 110 7.82 -5.73 -9.06
N PRO A 111 7.56 -5.62 -7.73
CA PRO A 111 8.38 -4.80 -6.85
C PRO A 111 9.68 -5.48 -6.44
N GLU A 112 10.69 -4.65 -6.17
CA GLU A 112 11.95 -5.07 -5.54
C GLU A 112 11.79 -5.19 -4.01
N ALA A 113 10.94 -4.34 -3.41
CA ALA A 113 10.64 -4.37 -1.98
C ALA A 113 9.12 -4.35 -1.70
N VAL A 114 8.70 -5.13 -0.70
CA VAL A 114 7.34 -5.15 -0.18
C VAL A 114 7.32 -4.76 1.28
N VAL A 115 6.49 -3.77 1.62
CA VAL A 115 6.27 -3.31 2.99
C VAL A 115 4.93 -3.83 3.49
N ILE A 116 4.92 -4.53 4.62
CA ILE A 116 3.72 -4.83 5.39
C ILE A 116 3.61 -3.82 6.53
N SER A 117 2.56 -3.00 6.48
CA SER A 117 2.14 -2.22 7.65
C SER A 117 1.12 -3.05 8.43
N ALA A 118 1.51 -3.54 9.60
CA ALA A 118 0.64 -4.27 10.53
C ALA A 118 1.12 -4.03 11.97
N GLY A 119 0.23 -4.26 12.94
CA GLY A 119 0.59 -4.31 14.36
C GLY A 119 1.12 -5.68 14.78
N TYR A 120 2.00 -5.72 15.79
CA TYR A 120 2.45 -6.96 16.41
C TYR A 120 1.26 -7.74 17.00
N GLY A 121 1.18 -9.04 16.75
CA GLY A 121 0.08 -9.87 17.24
C GLY A 121 -1.28 -9.46 16.66
N ASN A 122 -1.30 -8.96 15.41
CA ASN A 122 -2.52 -8.46 14.77
C ASN A 122 -3.69 -9.47 14.93
N PRO A 123 -4.83 -9.07 15.53
CA PRO A 123 -5.93 -9.98 15.86
C PRO A 123 -6.62 -10.58 14.64
N TYR A 124 -6.53 -9.93 13.47
CA TYR A 124 -7.01 -10.47 12.19
C TYR A 124 -6.04 -11.49 11.57
N GLY A 125 -4.90 -11.73 12.23
CA GLY A 125 -3.86 -12.65 11.76
C GLY A 125 -3.05 -12.11 10.59
N HIS A 126 -3.10 -10.80 10.33
CA HIS A 126 -2.37 -10.12 9.26
C HIS A 126 -0.91 -9.82 9.66
N PRO A 127 0.07 -9.94 8.73
CA PRO A 127 -0.11 -10.47 7.38
C PRO A 127 -0.42 -11.96 7.40
N VAL A 128 -1.24 -12.44 6.47
CA VAL A 128 -1.63 -13.86 6.45
C VAL A 128 -0.57 -14.73 5.77
N LYS A 129 -0.44 -15.99 6.21
CA LYS A 129 0.56 -16.95 5.71
C LYS A 129 0.55 -17.13 4.19
N THR A 130 -0.62 -17.07 3.54
CA THR A 130 -0.72 -17.22 2.09
C THR A 130 -0.13 -16.04 1.33
N VAL A 131 -0.26 -14.82 1.86
CA VAL A 131 0.33 -13.61 1.28
C VAL A 131 1.84 -13.62 1.49
N MET A 132 2.30 -13.97 2.69
CA MET A 132 3.75 -14.09 2.97
C MET A 132 4.44 -15.09 2.04
N LYS A 133 3.82 -16.24 1.75
CA LYS A 133 4.35 -17.20 0.77
C LYS A 133 4.45 -16.64 -0.65
N ARG A 134 3.50 -15.78 -1.06
CA ARG A 134 3.54 -15.14 -2.38
C ARG A 134 4.70 -14.13 -2.43
N ILE A 135 4.85 -13.30 -1.41
CA ILE A 135 5.96 -12.33 -1.32
C ILE A 135 7.30 -13.07 -1.32
N GLN A 136 7.44 -14.14 -0.52
CA GLN A 136 8.64 -14.97 -0.53
C GLN A 136 8.96 -15.54 -1.91
N ARG A 137 7.94 -16.01 -2.65
CA ARG A 137 8.10 -16.55 -4.00
C ARG A 137 8.43 -15.47 -5.03
N LEU A 138 8.01 -14.23 -4.81
CA LEU A 138 8.32 -13.10 -5.68
C LEU A 138 9.82 -12.79 -5.65
N GLY A 139 10.49 -13.06 -4.52
CA GLY A 139 11.91 -12.75 -4.32
C GLY A 139 12.17 -11.28 -3.96
N ALA A 140 11.13 -10.54 -3.60
CA ALA A 140 11.23 -9.15 -3.14
C ALA A 140 11.76 -9.09 -1.69
N ASP A 141 12.49 -8.03 -1.40
CA ASP A 141 12.89 -7.68 -0.03
C ASP A 141 11.64 -7.38 0.81
N LEU A 142 11.60 -7.94 2.02
CA LEU A 142 10.44 -7.85 2.90
C LEU A 142 10.71 -6.92 4.07
N TYR A 143 9.84 -5.94 4.27
CA TYR A 143 9.85 -5.04 5.42
C TYR A 143 8.53 -5.12 6.19
N ARG A 144 8.59 -5.09 7.52
CA ARG A 144 7.45 -5.39 8.39
C ARG A 144 7.41 -4.47 9.61
N THR A 145 6.40 -3.60 9.72
CA THR A 145 6.28 -2.72 10.89
C THR A 145 5.97 -3.49 12.18
N ASP A 146 5.29 -4.64 12.08
CA ASP A 146 4.96 -5.47 13.23
C ASP A 146 6.19 -6.13 13.89
N LEU A 147 7.32 -6.20 13.17
CA LEU A 147 8.56 -6.79 13.67
C LEU A 147 9.72 -5.80 13.76
N GLN A 148 9.72 -4.78 12.91
CA GLN A 148 10.84 -3.83 12.75
C GLN A 148 10.50 -2.43 13.26
N GLY A 149 9.26 -2.19 13.70
CA GLY A 149 8.80 -0.88 14.15
C GLY A 149 8.71 0.11 13.00
N ASP A 150 9.19 1.34 13.23
CA ASP A 150 9.15 2.40 12.22
C ASP A 150 10.12 2.12 11.07
N LEU A 151 9.59 2.18 9.86
CA LEU A 151 10.33 1.97 8.62
C LEU A 151 10.48 3.32 7.91
N THR A 152 11.70 3.66 7.53
CA THR A 152 12.01 4.84 6.71
C THR A 152 12.69 4.39 5.42
N ALA A 153 12.05 4.69 4.29
CA ALA A 153 12.62 4.56 2.96
C ALA A 153 12.94 5.95 2.41
N VAL A 154 14.18 6.17 1.98
CA VAL A 154 14.65 7.45 1.42
C VAL A 154 15.06 7.24 -0.03
N SER A 155 14.46 8.00 -0.94
CA SER A 155 14.87 8.07 -2.33
C SER A 155 15.69 9.33 -2.61
N ASP A 156 16.83 9.17 -3.26
CA ASP A 156 17.61 10.27 -3.87
C ASP A 156 17.23 10.52 -5.35
N GLY A 157 16.32 9.70 -5.88
CA GLY A 157 15.84 9.69 -7.25
C GLY A 157 16.55 8.69 -8.17
N GLU A 158 17.55 7.97 -7.67
CA GLU A 158 18.18 6.83 -8.37
C GLU A 158 18.07 5.55 -7.55
N LYS A 159 18.17 5.65 -6.22
CA LYS A 159 18.18 4.51 -5.29
C LYS A 159 17.25 4.76 -4.11
N ILE A 160 16.78 3.67 -3.53
CA ILE A 160 16.02 3.67 -2.28
C ILE A 160 16.88 3.05 -1.18
N THR A 161 17.03 3.78 -0.07
CA THR A 161 17.77 3.34 1.12
C THR A 161 16.83 3.20 2.31
N TRP A 162 17.16 2.27 3.21
CA TRP A 162 16.29 1.91 4.34
C TRP A 162 17.02 2.08 5.66
N ASN A 163 16.29 2.46 6.71
CA ASN A 163 16.83 2.53 8.08
C ASN A 163 17.11 1.16 8.72
N VAL A 164 16.59 0.09 8.12
CA VAL A 164 16.75 -1.30 8.55
C VAL A 164 17.03 -2.21 7.36
N ASN A 165 17.62 -3.38 7.60
CA ASN A 165 17.75 -4.43 6.59
C ASN A 165 16.40 -5.13 6.33
N PRO A 166 16.20 -5.76 5.15
CA PRO A 166 15.07 -6.64 4.91
C PRO A 166 14.97 -7.74 5.97
N CYS A 167 13.76 -8.05 6.42
CA CYS A 167 13.53 -9.17 7.34
C CYS A 167 13.28 -10.47 6.59
N MET A 168 13.80 -11.58 7.11
CA MET A 168 13.59 -12.92 6.54
C MET A 168 12.44 -13.68 7.22
N ASN A 169 11.49 -12.94 7.82
CA ASN A 169 10.39 -13.52 8.58
C ASN A 169 9.08 -13.52 7.77
N TYR A 170 8.79 -14.66 7.16
CA TYR A 170 7.58 -14.92 6.37
C TYR A 170 6.45 -15.61 7.16
N ARG A 171 6.50 -15.59 8.49
CA ARG A 171 5.40 -16.09 9.35
C ARG A 171 4.21 -15.12 9.30
N ASN A 172 3.02 -15.61 9.65
CA ASN A 172 1.85 -14.74 9.80
C ASN A 172 1.99 -13.82 11.02
N GLY A 173 1.28 -12.69 11.04
CA GLY A 173 1.37 -11.72 12.15
C GLY A 173 0.56 -12.10 13.41
N GLY A 174 -0.34 -13.09 13.32
CA GLY A 174 -1.12 -13.57 14.47
C GLY A 174 -0.35 -14.45 15.46
N GLN A 175 0.91 -14.81 15.16
CA GLN A 175 1.77 -15.53 16.09
C GLN A 175 2.70 -14.52 16.76
N ALA A 176 2.48 -14.25 18.05
CA ALA A 176 3.51 -13.64 18.88
C ALA A 176 4.78 -14.48 18.75
N LEU A 177 5.93 -13.84 18.51
CA LEU A 177 7.21 -14.53 18.60
C LEU A 177 7.30 -15.10 20.02
N ALA A 178 7.48 -16.42 20.14
CA ALA A 178 7.80 -17.01 21.43
C ALA A 178 9.09 -16.34 21.92
N ALA A 179 9.01 -15.71 23.10
CA ALA A 179 10.13 -15.10 23.78
C ALA A 179 11.19 -16.13 24.17
#